data_AF-A0A372GHG4-F1
#
_entry.id   AF-A0A372GHG4-F1
#
_cell.length_a   1.000
_cell.length_b   1.000
_cell.length_c   1.000
_cell.angle_alpha   90.00
_cell.angle_beta   90.00
_cell.angle_gamma   90.00
#
_symmetry.space_group_name_H-M   'P 1'
#
loop_
_entity.id
_entity.type
_entity.pdbx_description
1 polymer ?
#
loop_
_entity_poly.entity_id
_entity_poly.type
_entity_poly.pdbx_seq_one_letter_code
_entity_poly.pdbx_strand_id
1 'polypeptide(L)' 'MELRLIGGSGCGNGPCPAVYETENGTIVVQGFAVDGEKAQLTLPPGENAVEIPRYILERALASE' A
#
# COMPACT_ATOMS: atom_id res chain seq x y z
N MET A 1 -11.92 -1.96 -12.07
CA MET A 1 -11.33 -2.20 -10.75
C MET A 1 -11.96 -1.22 -9.79
N GLU A 2 -12.86 -1.74 -8.97
CA GLU A 2 -13.35 -1.06 -7.78
C GLU A 2 -12.37 -1.30 -6.61
N LEU A 3 -12.17 -0.28 -5.77
CA LEU A 3 -11.24 -0.32 -4.63
C LEU A 3 -11.97 0.02 -3.34
N ARG A 4 -11.99 -0.92 -2.39
CA ARG A 4 -12.51 -0.72 -1.04
C ARG A 4 -11.37 -0.39 -0.09
N LEU A 5 -11.41 0.77 0.57
CA LEU A 5 -10.40 1.12 1.57
C LEU A 5 -10.54 0.21 2.80
N ILE A 6 -9.46 -0.50 3.14
CA ILE A 6 -9.42 -1.41 4.30
C ILE A 6 -8.39 -0.98 5.36
N GLY A 7 -7.40 -0.16 4.99
CA GLY A 7 -6.48 0.45 5.94
C GLY A 7 -6.02 1.81 5.46
N GLY A 8 -6.04 2.82 6.33
CA GLY A 8 -5.59 4.17 6.01
C GLY A 8 -5.09 4.91 7.24
N SER A 9 -4.27 5.94 7.02
CA SER A 9 -3.72 6.77 8.11
C SER A 9 -4.67 7.87 8.58
N GLY A 10 -5.67 8.27 7.77
CA GLY A 10 -6.56 9.40 8.07
C GLY A 10 -5.79 10.71 8.05
N CYS A 11 -5.79 11.43 6.93
CA CYS A 11 -4.82 12.50 6.73
C CYS A 11 -5.20 13.80 7.41
N GLY A 12 -4.42 14.18 8.41
CA GLY A 12 -4.08 15.59 8.63
C GLY A 12 -2.95 15.98 7.67
N ASN A 13 -3.28 16.75 6.62
CA ASN A 13 -2.37 17.53 5.75
C ASN A 13 -1.23 16.83 4.97
N GLY A 14 -1.17 15.51 4.80
CA GLY A 14 -0.17 14.81 3.95
C GLY A 14 -0.78 13.81 2.95
N PRO A 15 -0.02 13.21 2.01
CA PRO A 15 -0.51 12.08 1.20
C PRO A 15 -0.69 10.85 2.10
N CYS A 16 -1.88 10.24 2.09
CA CYS A 16 -2.23 9.11 2.95
C CYS A 16 -1.76 7.81 2.32
N PRO A 17 -0.79 7.08 2.90
CA PRO A 17 -0.62 5.69 2.54
C PRO A 17 -1.89 4.92 2.94
N ALA A 18 -2.26 3.97 2.09
CA ALA A 18 -3.54 3.28 2.17
C ALA A 18 -3.43 1.86 1.60
N VAL A 19 -4.31 0.99 2.06
CA VAL A 19 -4.45 -0.39 1.61
C VAL A 19 -5.90 -0.57 1.17
N TYR A 20 -6.06 -1.10 -0.03
CA TYR A 20 -7.35 -1.32 -0.67
C TYR A 20 -7.52 -2.79 -1.01
N GLU A 21 -8.75 -3.29 -0.90
CA GLU A 21 -9.16 -4.57 -1.47
C GLU A 21 -9.84 -4.33 -2.82
N THR A 22 -9.55 -5.19 -3.79
CA THR A 22 -10.24 -5.21 -5.09
C THR A 22 -11.43 -6.16 -5.04
N GLU A 23 -12.35 -6.01 -6.00
CA GLU A 23 -13.47 -6.94 -6.23
C GLU A 23 -13.05 -8.41 -6.44
N ASN A 24 -11.78 -8.67 -6.75
CA ASN A 24 -11.23 -10.02 -6.98
C ASN A 24 -10.55 -10.62 -5.72
N GLY A 25 -10.68 -9.99 -4.55
CA GLY A 25 -10.02 -10.44 -3.32
C GLY A 25 -8.50 -10.26 -3.33
N THR A 26 -7.98 -9.36 -4.17
CA THR A 26 -6.56 -8.96 -4.18
C THR A 26 -6.37 -7.60 -3.53
N ILE A 27 -5.13 -7.28 -3.15
CA ILE A 27 -4.81 -6.05 -2.42
C ILE A 27 -4.03 -5.08 -3.30
N VAL A 28 -4.35 -3.80 -3.19
CA VAL A 28 -3.59 -2.67 -3.75
C VAL A 28 -3.03 -1.84 -2.60
N VAL A 29 -1.73 -1.55 -2.65
CA VAL A 29 -1.02 -0.77 -1.62
C VAL A 29 -0.57 0.56 -2.20
N GLN A 30 -0.98 1.66 -1.57
CA GLN A 30 -0.51 3.01 -1.87
C GLN A 30 0.50 3.44 -0.82
N GLY A 31 1.67 3.89 -1.27
CA GLY A 31 2.73 4.40 -0.40
C GLY A 31 3.69 5.33 -1.12
N PHE A 32 4.82 5.63 -0.49
CA PHE A 32 5.89 6.43 -1.07
C PHE A 32 6.76 5.54 -1.94
N ALA A 33 7.04 5.95 -3.18
CA ALA A 33 7.83 5.15 -4.10
C ALA A 33 9.24 4.87 -3.54
N VAL A 34 9.64 3.59 -3.61
CA VAL A 34 10.99 3.15 -3.23
C VAL A 34 11.76 2.84 -4.50
N ASP A 35 12.95 3.44 -4.59
CA ASP A 35 13.93 3.09 -5.62
C ASP A 35 14.48 1.68 -5.34
N GLY A 36 14.14 0.74 -6.21
CA GLY A 36 14.51 -0.67 -6.04
C GLY A 36 16.02 -0.88 -5.98
N GLU A 37 16.80 -0.19 -6.83
CA GLU A 37 18.26 -0.35 -6.85
C GLU A 37 18.89 0.11 -5.54
N LYS A 38 18.46 1.28 -5.03
CA LYS A 38 18.95 1.81 -3.74
C LYS A 38 18.55 0.93 -2.57
N ALA A 39 17.36 0.32 -2.64
CA ALA A 39 16.85 -0.60 -1.63
C ALA A 39 17.38 -2.04 -1.79
N GLN A 40 18.24 -2.30 -2.78
CA GLN A 40 18.74 -3.64 -3.12
C GLN A 40 17.61 -4.64 -3.43
N LEU A 41 16.50 -4.14 -3.99
CA LEU A 41 15.37 -4.91 -4.50
C LEU A 41 15.50 -5.07 -6.02
N THR A 42 15.40 -6.30 -6.51
CA THR A 42 15.23 -6.55 -7.94
C THR A 42 13.74 -6.50 -8.26
N LEU A 43 13.30 -5.49 -9.00
CA LEU A 43 11.90 -5.32 -9.41
C LEU A 43 11.75 -5.69 -10.90
N PRO A 44 11.15 -6.85 -11.22
CA PRO A 44 10.75 -7.21 -12.57
C PRO A 44 9.89 -6.15 -13.27
N PRO A 45 9.80 -6.18 -14.63
CA PRO A 45 8.92 -5.30 -15.37
C PRO A 45 7.47 -5.37 -14.87
N GLY A 46 6.92 -4.21 -14.49
CA GLY A 46 5.56 -4.10 -13.98
C GLY A 46 5.45 -4.12 -12.45
N GLU A 47 6.51 -4.42 -11.72
CA GLU A 47 6.53 -4.34 -10.26
C GLU A 47 6.92 -2.94 -9.76
N ASN A 48 6.35 -2.54 -8.63
CA ASN A 48 6.66 -1.29 -7.94
C ASN A 48 6.83 -1.57 -6.45
N ALA A 49 7.84 -0.96 -5.83
CA ALA A 49 8.01 -0.96 -4.39
C ALA A 49 7.51 0.36 -3.81
N VAL A 50 6.74 0.27 -2.72
CA VAL A 50 6.28 1.44 -1.96
C VAL A 50 6.52 1.24 -0.48
N GLU A 51 6.84 2.32 0.22
CA GLU A 51 6.97 2.36 1.67
C GLU A 51 5.67 2.89 2.29
N ILE A 52 5.20 2.19 3.32
CA ILE A 52 4.06 2.59 4.15
C ILE A 52 4.40 2.39 5.64
N PRO A 53 3.81 3.17 6.56
CA PRO A 53 3.85 2.85 7.98
C PRO A 53 3.24 1.48 8.27
N ARG A 54 3.99 0.63 8.99
CA ARG A 54 3.59 -0.73 9.38
C ARG A 54 2.16 -0.84 9.92
N TYR A 55 1.77 0.10 10.79
CA TYR A 55 0.45 0.09 11.43
C TYR A 55 -0.72 0.17 10.44
N ILE A 56 -0.53 0.71 9.22
CA ILE A 56 -1.59 0.82 8.21
C ILE A 56 -1.93 -0.56 7.66
N LEU A 57 -0.91 -1.39 7.40
CA LEU A 57 -1.11 -2.76 6.94
C LEU A 57 -1.69 -3.63 8.05
N GLU A 58 -1.21 -3.48 9.29
CA GLU A 58 -1.76 -4.19 10.44
C GLU A 58 -3.24 -3.87 10.65
N ARG A 59 -3.65 -2.60 10.50
CA ARG A 59 -5.07 -2.22 10.54
C ARG A 59 -5.89 -2.86 9.42
N ALA A 60 -5.35 -2.89 8.20
CA ALA A 60 -6.01 -3.53 7.06
C ALA A 60 -6.23 -5.04 7.26
N LEU A 61 -5.32 -5.71 7.95
CA LEU A 61 -5.40 -7.15 8.23
C LEU A 61 -6.23 -7.48 9.48
N ALA A 62 -6.47 -6.50 10.35
CA ALA A 62 -7.30 -6.64 11.54
C ALA A 62 -8.79 -6.37 11.27
N SER A 63 -9.12 -5.72 10.15
CA SER A 63 -10.50 -5.53 9.70
C SER A 63 -11.01 -6.81 9.03
N GLU A 64 -11.87 -7.55 9.72
CA GLU A 64 -12.72 -8.62 9.15
C GLU A 64 -13.86 -8.04 8.30
#